data_AF-A0A536PRN5-F1
#
_entry.id   AF-A0A536PRN5-F1
#
_cell.length_a   1.000
_cell.length_b   1.000
_cell.length_c   1.000
_cell.angle_alpha   90.00
_cell.angle_beta   90.00
_cell.angle_gamma   90.00
#
_symmetry.space_group_name_H-M   'P 1'
#
loop_
_entity.id
_entity.type
_entity.pdbx_description
1 polymer ?
#
loop_
_entity_poly.entity_id
_entity_poly.type
_entity_poly.pdbx_seq_one_letter_code
_entity_poly.pdbx_strand_id
1 'polypeptide(L)'
;MCIWETAGRIWRINTRTLGVAAALAVACSFTIDVAAATPATQPLRRQNVTPGLAHAVKLRHADPNRTMNVAVSLQLRNQAALQDFIQKVSDRRSPIYGHYLKPAQFTAAYG
;
A
#
# COMPACT_ATOMS: atom_id res chain seq x y z
N MET A 1 30.96 63.58 42.55
CA MET A 1 29.71 62.86 42.92
C MET A 1 29.73 61.53 42.17
N CYS A 2 30.43 60.54 42.74
CA CYS A 2 29.91 59.25 43.24
C CYS A 2 29.46 58.32 42.09
N ILE A 3 30.24 57.28 41.69
CA ILE A 3 30.30 55.90 42.25
C ILE A 3 28.88 55.29 42.18
N TRP A 4 28.53 54.23 41.43
CA TRP A 4 28.81 52.78 41.57
C TRP A 4 28.47 52.09 40.21
N GLU A 5 29.33 51.28 39.58
CA GLU A 5 29.43 49.82 39.74
C GLU A 5 28.17 48.99 39.39
N THR A 6 28.14 48.43 38.18
CA THR A 6 27.77 47.02 37.90
C THR A 6 28.53 46.60 36.64
N ALA A 7 29.75 46.08 36.75
CA ALA A 7 30.04 44.67 37.05
C ALA A 7 29.51 43.69 35.98
N GLY A 8 30.41 43.33 35.06
CA GLY A 8 30.65 41.94 34.67
C GLY A 8 29.49 41.13 34.11
N ARG A 9 29.39 41.08 32.77
CA ARG A 9 29.36 39.80 32.06
C ARG A 9 29.65 40.04 30.59
N ILE A 10 30.94 40.06 30.29
CA ILE A 10 31.47 39.71 28.97
C ILE A 10 31.03 38.26 28.76
N TRP A 11 29.84 38.10 28.16
CA TRP A 11 29.26 36.81 27.85
C TRP A 11 30.14 36.24 26.75
N ARG A 12 30.96 35.25 27.12
CA ARG A 12 31.70 34.37 26.22
C ARG A 12 30.71 33.81 25.19
N ILE A 13 30.55 34.51 24.07
CA ILE A 13 29.78 34.06 22.91
C ILE A 13 30.53 32.85 22.38
N ASN A 14 29.96 31.68 22.67
CA ASN A 14 30.56 30.38 22.47
C ASN A 14 30.63 30.10 20.96
N THR A 15 31.83 30.09 20.39
CA THR A 15 32.17 29.90 18.97
C THR A 15 31.65 28.60 18.34
N ARG A 16 31.03 27.72 19.15
CA ARG A 16 30.42 26.45 18.73
C ARG A 16 29.07 26.60 18.02
N THR A 17 28.39 27.74 18.14
CA THR A 17 27.08 27.96 17.51
C THR A 17 27.16 28.32 16.03
N LEU A 18 28.33 28.75 15.53
CA LEU A 18 28.54 29.10 14.13
C LEU A 18 28.69 27.88 13.20
N GLY A 19 29.06 26.71 13.72
CA GLY A 19 29.23 25.49 12.91
C GLY A 19 27.93 24.77 12.54
N VAL A 20 26.84 25.00 13.30
CA VAL A 20 25.58 24.25 13.12
C VAL A 20 24.71 24.85 12.02
N ALA A 21 24.80 26.18 11.79
CA ALA A 21 24.01 26.85 10.76
C ALA A 21 24.43 26.46 9.33
N ALA A 22 25.72 26.17 9.10
CA ALA A 22 26.21 25.75 7.79
C ALA A 22 25.82 24.30 7.43
N ALA A 23 25.62 23.44 8.41
CA ALA A 23 25.24 22.04 8.19
C ALA A 23 23.77 21.86 7.79
N LEU A 24 22.88 22.78 8.20
CA LEU A 24 21.44 22.70 7.91
C LEU A 24 21.09 23.08 6.46
N ALA A 25 21.92 23.89 5.79
CA ALA A 25 21.67 24.31 4.41
C ALA A 25 21.96 23.21 3.37
N VAL A 26 22.81 22.23 3.68
CA VAL A 26 23.22 21.16 2.76
C VAL A 26 22.23 19.97 2.76
N ALA A 27 21.38 19.86 3.77
CA ALA A 27 20.51 18.69 3.95
C ALA A 27 19.15 18.77 3.21
N CYS A 28 18.83 19.88 2.51
CA CYS A 28 17.51 20.08 1.90
C CYS A 28 17.40 19.74 0.40
N SER A 29 18.44 19.21 -0.24
CA SER A 29 18.39 18.84 -1.67
C SER A 29 17.76 17.46 -1.94
N PHE A 30 16.69 17.10 -1.25
CA PHE A 30 15.93 15.88 -1.56
C PHE A 30 15.06 16.14 -2.80
N THR A 31 15.51 15.68 -3.96
CA THR A 31 14.68 15.59 -5.17
C THR A 31 13.65 14.49 -4.96
N ILE A 32 12.36 14.85 -5.01
CA ILE A 32 11.28 13.87 -4.97
C ILE A 32 11.10 13.33 -6.39
N ASP A 33 11.62 12.13 -6.65
CA ASP A 33 11.33 11.41 -7.89
C ASP A 33 9.86 10.99 -7.89
N VAL A 34 9.03 11.71 -8.65
CA VAL A 34 7.64 11.30 -8.90
C VAL A 34 7.67 10.18 -9.93
N ALA A 35 7.70 8.93 -9.44
CA ALA A 35 7.58 7.76 -10.30
C ALA A 35 6.18 7.75 -10.93
N ALA A 36 6.09 8.03 -12.23
CA ALA A 36 4.86 7.84 -12.99
C ALA A 36 4.50 6.34 -12.96
N ALA A 37 3.36 6.01 -12.38
CA ALA A 37 2.87 4.64 -12.35
C ALA A 37 2.66 4.14 -13.78
N THR A 38 3.50 3.22 -14.23
CA THR A 38 3.30 2.53 -15.50
C THR A 38 2.06 1.66 -15.40
N PRO A 39 1.13 1.72 -16.39
CA PRO A 39 -0.06 0.88 -16.37
C PRO A 39 0.37 -0.59 -16.43
N ALA A 40 0.12 -1.31 -15.33
CA ALA A 40 0.43 -2.72 -15.22
C ALA A 40 -0.44 -3.53 -16.19
N THR A 41 0.13 -3.94 -17.32
CA THR A 41 -0.54 -4.86 -18.24
C THR A 41 -0.35 -6.28 -17.71
N GLN A 42 -1.33 -6.81 -17.01
CA GLN A 42 -1.31 -8.20 -16.58
C GLN A 42 -1.72 -9.10 -17.75
N PRO A 43 -0.84 -10.01 -18.22
CA PRO A 43 -1.24 -10.97 -19.23
C PRO A 43 -2.35 -11.86 -18.68
N LEU A 44 -3.48 -11.94 -19.40
CA LEU A 44 -4.54 -12.87 -19.08
C LEU A 44 -3.94 -14.28 -19.09
N ARG A 45 -3.97 -14.95 -17.93
CA ARG A 45 -3.42 -16.30 -17.79
C ARG A 45 -4.16 -17.22 -18.77
N ARG A 46 -3.44 -17.81 -19.73
CA ARG A 46 -3.98 -18.71 -20.78
C ARG A 46 -4.67 -19.98 -20.27
N GLN A 47 -4.80 -20.14 -18.96
CA GLN A 47 -5.37 -21.33 -18.32
C GLN A 47 -6.91 -21.31 -18.27
N ASN A 48 -7.54 -20.18 -18.60
CA ASN A 48 -9.00 -20.09 -18.68
C ASN A 48 -9.51 -20.40 -20.11
N VAL A 49 -9.12 -21.55 -20.66
CA VAL A 49 -9.67 -22.03 -21.93
C VAL A 49 -10.89 -22.89 -21.65
N THR A 50 -12.01 -22.57 -22.29
CA THR A 50 -13.24 -23.36 -22.18
C THR A 50 -12.96 -24.80 -22.62
N PRO A 51 -13.28 -25.81 -21.80
CA PRO A 51 -13.19 -27.21 -22.22
C PRO A 51 -13.89 -27.44 -23.56
N GLY A 52 -13.26 -28.16 -24.47
CA GLY A 52 -13.80 -28.44 -25.80
C GLY A 52 -13.53 -27.35 -26.86
N LEU A 53 -12.86 -26.24 -26.52
CA LEU A 53 -12.49 -25.21 -27.50
C LEU A 53 -11.63 -25.77 -28.65
N ALA A 54 -10.80 -26.78 -28.39
CA ALA A 54 -9.97 -27.44 -29.40
C ALA A 54 -10.79 -28.14 -30.50
N HIS A 55 -12.04 -28.51 -30.22
CA HIS A 55 -12.94 -29.16 -31.17
C HIS A 55 -13.99 -28.19 -31.74
N ALA A 56 -13.94 -26.91 -31.36
CA ALA A 56 -14.90 -25.93 -31.81
C ALA A 56 -14.60 -25.47 -33.24
N VAL A 57 -15.63 -25.35 -34.06
CA VAL A 57 -15.52 -24.76 -35.40
C VAL A 57 -15.78 -23.26 -35.30
N LYS A 58 -14.82 -22.45 -35.75
CA LYS A 58 -14.97 -20.98 -35.81
C LYS A 58 -15.99 -20.64 -36.90
N LEU A 59 -17.15 -20.12 -36.50
CA LEU A 59 -18.23 -19.75 -37.44
C LEU A 59 -17.99 -18.37 -38.08
N ARG A 60 -17.89 -17.33 -37.26
CA ARG A 60 -17.69 -15.94 -37.69
C ARG A 60 -17.14 -15.09 -36.55
N HIS A 61 -16.64 -13.90 -36.87
CA HIS A 61 -16.30 -12.91 -35.85
C HIS A 61 -17.57 -12.41 -35.14
N ALA A 62 -17.45 -12.15 -33.83
CA ALA A 62 -18.50 -11.44 -33.10
C ALA A 62 -18.60 -10.01 -33.64
N ASP A 63 -19.82 -9.45 -33.63
CA ASP A 63 -20.06 -8.05 -33.97
C ASP A 63 -19.24 -7.13 -33.02
N PRO A 64 -18.39 -6.24 -33.55
CA PRO A 64 -17.57 -5.36 -32.72
C PRO A 64 -18.39 -4.39 -31.85
N ASN A 65 -19.64 -4.09 -32.23
CA ASN A 65 -20.51 -3.17 -31.49
C ASN A 65 -21.39 -3.88 -30.47
N ARG A 66 -21.28 -5.21 -30.34
CA ARG A 66 -22.07 -5.98 -29.38
C ARG A 66 -21.51 -5.82 -27.97
N THR A 67 -22.32 -5.31 -27.04
CA THR A 67 -21.96 -5.26 -25.62
C THR A 67 -21.76 -6.68 -25.08
N MET A 68 -20.60 -6.91 -24.45
CA MET A 68 -20.27 -8.15 -23.74
C MET A 68 -20.13 -7.88 -22.25
N ASN A 69 -20.79 -8.69 -21.43
CA ASN A 69 -20.63 -8.66 -19.98
C ASN A 69 -19.49 -9.61 -19.60
N VAL A 70 -18.44 -9.07 -19.00
CA VAL A 70 -17.27 -9.84 -18.56
C VAL A 70 -17.14 -9.71 -17.05
N ALA A 71 -17.07 -10.85 -16.36
CA ALA A 71 -16.75 -10.89 -14.94
C ALA A 71 -15.23 -10.92 -14.76
N VAL A 72 -14.70 -9.96 -14.00
CA VAL A 72 -13.27 -9.90 -13.65
C VAL A 72 -13.13 -10.18 -12.16
N SER A 73 -12.51 -11.32 -11.83
CA SER A 73 -12.20 -11.67 -10.45
C SER A 73 -10.90 -11.01 -10.02
N LEU A 74 -10.95 -10.23 -8.95
CA LEU A 74 -9.77 -9.61 -8.34
C LEU A 74 -9.16 -10.53 -7.28
N GLN A 75 -7.85 -10.44 -7.10
CA GLN A 75 -7.19 -11.13 -5.99
C GLN A 75 -7.56 -10.41 -4.68
N LEU A 76 -7.99 -11.19 -3.70
CA LEU A 76 -8.27 -10.68 -2.36
C LEU A 76 -6.98 -10.16 -1.72
N ARG A 77 -7.11 -9.10 -0.92
CA ARG A 77 -6.03 -8.66 -0.05
C ARG A 77 -5.86 -9.64 1.11
N ASN A 78 -4.67 -9.71 1.68
CA ASN A 78 -4.39 -10.41 2.95
C ASN A 78 -4.82 -11.90 2.96
N GLN A 79 -4.61 -12.64 1.87
CA GLN A 79 -5.02 -14.06 1.75
C GLN A 79 -4.45 -14.96 2.86
N ALA A 80 -3.23 -14.69 3.33
CA ALA A 80 -2.62 -15.42 4.44
C ALA A 80 -3.44 -15.24 5.74
N ALA A 81 -3.81 -14.00 6.06
CA ALA A 81 -4.62 -13.70 7.24
C ALA A 81 -6.04 -14.25 7.14
N LEU A 82 -6.59 -14.38 5.91
CA LEU A 82 -7.87 -15.04 5.69
C LEU A 82 -7.76 -16.54 5.99
N GLN A 83 -6.70 -17.21 5.53
CA GLN A 83 -6.48 -18.63 5.85
C GLN A 83 -6.31 -18.85 7.36
N ASP A 84 -5.51 -18.03 8.04
CA ASP A 84 -5.35 -18.09 9.49
C ASP A 84 -6.68 -17.90 10.23
N PHE A 85 -7.51 -16.97 9.76
CA PHE A 85 -8.84 -16.75 10.32
C PHE A 85 -9.73 -17.99 10.15
N ILE A 86 -9.78 -18.56 8.94
CA ILE A 86 -10.58 -19.77 8.64
C ILE A 86 -10.15 -20.94 9.54
N GLN A 87 -8.84 -21.13 9.75
CA GLN A 87 -8.32 -22.16 10.65
C GLN A 87 -8.81 -21.92 12.08
N LYS A 88 -8.69 -20.70 12.59
CA LYS A 88 -9.08 -20.35 13.95
C LYS A 88 -10.59 -20.43 14.20
N VAL A 89 -11.45 -20.12 13.24
CA VAL A 89 -12.91 -20.27 13.44
C VAL A 89 -13.39 -21.71 13.34
N SER A 90 -12.58 -22.60 12.74
CA SER A 90 -12.88 -24.02 12.55
C SER A 90 -12.29 -24.91 13.66
N ASP A 91 -11.27 -24.43 14.38
CA ASP A 91 -10.67 -25.15 15.51
C ASP A 91 -11.53 -24.97 16.77
N ARG A 92 -12.03 -26.09 17.34
CA ARG A 92 -12.82 -26.09 18.58
C ARG A 92 -12.05 -25.58 19.80
N ARG A 93 -10.71 -25.63 19.78
CA ARG A 93 -9.87 -25.12 20.87
C ARG A 93 -9.67 -23.61 20.80
N SER A 94 -10.06 -22.99 19.69
CA SER A 94 -9.93 -21.56 19.49
C SER A 94 -11.05 -20.81 20.23
N PRO A 95 -10.74 -19.67 20.87
CA PRO A 95 -11.75 -18.83 21.51
C PRO A 95 -12.71 -18.19 20.50
N ILE A 96 -12.35 -18.15 19.20
CA ILE A 96 -13.20 -17.62 18.14
C ILE A 96 -13.91 -18.73 17.33
N TYR A 97 -13.94 -19.95 17.84
CA TYR A 97 -14.64 -21.07 17.20
C TYR A 97 -16.11 -20.71 16.91
N GLY A 98 -16.56 -20.91 15.68
CA GLY A 98 -17.92 -20.60 15.26
C GLY A 98 -18.25 -19.10 15.15
N HIS A 99 -17.28 -18.20 15.38
CA HIS A 99 -17.48 -16.76 15.23
C HIS A 99 -17.11 -16.29 13.83
N TYR A 100 -18.07 -16.37 12.91
CA TYR A 100 -17.88 -15.98 11.50
C TYR A 100 -18.03 -14.47 11.26
N LEU A 101 -17.37 -13.99 10.20
CA LEU A 101 -17.46 -12.60 9.76
C LEU A 101 -18.79 -12.32 9.06
N LYS A 102 -19.33 -11.12 9.29
CA LYS A 102 -20.41 -10.57 8.46
C LYS A 102 -19.85 -10.14 7.10
N PRO A 103 -20.66 -10.09 6.03
CA PRO A 103 -20.21 -9.68 4.71
C PRO A 103 -19.45 -8.34 4.69
N ALA A 104 -19.96 -7.34 5.43
CA ALA A 104 -19.30 -6.03 5.52
C ALA A 104 -17.89 -6.09 6.17
N GLN A 105 -17.70 -6.97 7.15
CA GLN A 105 -16.40 -7.15 7.82
C GLN A 105 -15.42 -7.87 6.89
N PHE A 106 -15.90 -8.83 6.11
CA PHE A 106 -15.09 -9.50 5.11
C PHE A 106 -14.58 -8.51 4.06
N THR A 107 -15.47 -7.69 3.48
CA THR A 107 -15.06 -6.67 2.50
C THR A 107 -14.07 -5.68 3.10
N ALA A 108 -14.26 -5.26 4.35
CA ALA A 108 -13.33 -4.35 5.02
C ALA A 108 -11.92 -4.96 5.23
N ALA A 109 -11.83 -6.26 5.51
CA ALA A 109 -10.57 -6.93 5.84
C ALA A 109 -9.84 -7.55 4.63
N TYR A 110 -10.60 -8.06 3.65
CA TYR A 110 -10.10 -8.93 2.57
C TYR A 110 -10.57 -8.54 1.15
N GLY A 111 -11.50 -7.58 1.02
CA GLY A 111 -12.12 -7.18 -0.25
C GLY A 111 -11.33 -6.20 -1.11
#